data_AF-A0A950NLY3-F1
#
_entry.id   AF-A0A950NLY3-F1
#
_cell.length_a   1.000
_cell.length_b   1.000
_cell.length_c   1.000
_cell.angle_alpha   90.00
_cell.angle_beta   90.00
_cell.angle_gamma   90.00
#
_symmetry.space_group_name_H-M   'P 1'
#
loop_
_entity.id
_entity.type
_entity.pdbx_description
1 polymer ?
#
loop_
_entity_poly.entity_id
_entity_poly.type
_entity_poly.pdbx_seq_one_letter_code
_entity_poly.pdbx_strand_id
1 'polypeptide(L)'
;MPKYVIERTVPGAGQMDAAALAAIAGKSNDVLRDLGPDIQWIHSYVSDDAITCVYFAANADLIREHARCGGFPVDSIRQVRATIDPATAELSS
;
A
#
# COMPACT_ATOMS: atom_id res chain seq x y z
N MET A 1 -3.44 7.02 -13.13
CA MET A 1 -2.34 6.92 -12.14
C MET A 1 -1.80 5.49 -12.12
N PRO A 2 -0.49 5.28 -12.26
CA PRO A 2 0.12 3.96 -12.10
C PRO A 2 -0.23 3.27 -10.78
N LYS A 3 -0.34 1.94 -10.82
CA LYS A 3 -0.50 1.09 -9.62
C LYS A 3 0.86 0.76 -9.03
N TYR A 4 0.97 0.79 -7.72
CA TYR A 4 2.16 0.42 -6.96
C TYR A 4 1.83 -0.60 -5.87
N VAL A 5 2.78 -1.49 -5.63
CA VAL A 5 2.81 -2.38 -4.46
C VAL A 5 3.97 -1.97 -3.58
N ILE A 6 3.68 -1.83 -2.28
CA ILE A 6 4.63 -1.38 -1.26
C ILE A 6 4.75 -2.50 -0.23
N GLU A 7 5.97 -2.92 0.04
CA GLU A 7 6.26 -3.90 1.10
C GLU A 7 6.86 -3.18 2.31
N ARG A 8 6.39 -3.59 3.50
CA ARG A 8 6.76 -3.00 4.78
C ARG A 8 6.91 -4.11 5.81
N THR A 9 8.09 -4.21 6.43
CA THR A 9 8.35 -5.12 7.54
C THR A 9 7.82 -4.47 8.82
N VAL A 10 6.89 -5.16 9.47
CA VAL A 10 6.25 -4.75 10.72
C VAL A 10 6.14 -6.00 11.59
N PRO A 11 7.12 -6.27 12.47
CA PRO A 11 7.13 -7.47 13.29
C PRO A 11 5.84 -7.62 14.11
N GLY A 12 5.23 -8.81 14.05
CA GLY A 12 3.96 -9.10 14.72
C GLY A 12 2.73 -8.42 14.13
N ALA A 13 2.78 -7.89 12.91
CA ALA A 13 1.63 -7.27 12.24
C ALA A 13 0.39 -8.19 12.19
N GLY A 14 0.57 -9.50 12.06
CA GLY A 14 -0.53 -10.46 12.05
C GLY A 14 -1.25 -10.61 13.39
N GLN A 15 -0.66 -10.11 14.48
CA GLN A 15 -1.23 -10.12 15.83
C GLN A 15 -1.93 -8.82 16.19
N MET A 16 -1.99 -7.85 15.27
CA MET A 16 -2.66 -6.58 15.51
C MET A 16 -4.16 -6.79 15.65
N ASP A 17 -4.72 -6.25 16.73
CA ASP A 17 -6.16 -6.26 16.94
C ASP A 17 -6.88 -5.23 16.04
N ALA A 18 -8.21 -5.26 16.07
CA ALA A 18 -9.04 -4.35 15.27
C ALA A 18 -8.77 -2.87 15.57
N ALA A 19 -8.43 -2.52 16.82
CA ALA A 19 -8.17 -1.14 17.20
C ALA A 19 -6.83 -0.65 16.63
N ALA A 20 -5.79 -1.48 16.68
CA ALA A 20 -4.49 -1.20 16.09
C ALA A 20 -4.57 -1.07 14.56
N LEU A 21 -5.32 -1.96 13.90
CA LEU A 21 -5.58 -1.89 12.46
C LEU A 21 -6.33 -0.60 12.08
N ALA A 22 -7.37 -0.24 12.85
CA ALA A 22 -8.13 0.99 12.64
C ALA A 22 -7.25 2.25 12.84
N ALA A 23 -6.36 2.25 13.82
CA ALA A 23 -5.44 3.35 14.07
C ALA A 23 -4.46 3.57 12.90
N ILE A 24 -3.89 2.50 12.34
CA ILE A 24 -3.03 2.58 11.14
C ILE A 24 -3.82 3.15 9.96
N ALA A 25 -5.02 2.61 9.70
CA ALA A 25 -5.85 3.06 8.60
C ALA A 25 -6.23 4.55 8.75
N GLY A 26 -6.62 4.97 9.95
CA GLY A 26 -6.92 6.37 10.27
C GLY A 26 -5.73 7.28 9.99
N LYS A 27 -4.54 6.95 10.52
CA LYS A 27 -3.33 7.73 10.28
C LYS A 27 -2.98 7.82 8.79
N SER A 28 -3.12 6.72 8.04
CA SER A 28 -2.89 6.70 6.59
C SER A 28 -3.86 7.64 5.86
N ASN A 29 -5.15 7.59 6.20
CA ASN A 29 -6.19 8.42 5.60
C ASN A 29 -5.98 9.91 5.88
N ASP A 30 -5.51 10.27 7.07
CA ASP A 30 -5.19 11.65 7.42
C ASP A 30 -4.10 12.21 6.52
N VAL A 31 -3.00 11.48 6.36
CA VAL A 31 -1.88 11.88 5.49
C VAL A 31 -2.32 11.97 4.02
N LEU A 32 -3.17 11.04 3.55
CA LEU A 32 -3.66 11.07 2.18
C LEU A 32 -4.53 12.30 1.89
N ARG A 33 -5.32 12.77 2.86
CA ARG A 33 -6.09 14.01 2.71
C ARG A 33 -5.18 15.22 2.51
N ASP A 34 -4.03 15.23 3.18
CA ASP A 34 -3.06 16.33 3.06
C ASP A 34 -2.25 16.28 1.76
N LEU A 35 -1.94 15.08 1.25
CA LEU A 35 -1.19 14.89 -0.01
C LEU A 35 -2.05 15.10 -1.26
N GLY A 36 -3.38 15.02 -1.13
CA GLY A 36 -4.31 15.29 -2.22
C GLY A 36 -4.53 14.11 -3.18
N PRO A 37 -5.18 14.37 -4.33
CA PRO A 37 -5.79 13.32 -5.15
C PRO A 37 -4.82 12.54 -6.04
N ASP A 38 -3.55 12.97 -6.14
CA ASP A 38 -2.52 12.33 -6.97
C ASP A 38 -1.95 11.04 -6.35
N ILE A 39 -2.47 10.66 -5.18
CA ILE A 39 -2.19 9.40 -4.49
C ILE A 39 -3.49 8.86 -3.88
N GLN A 40 -3.70 7.56 -4.03
CA GLN A 40 -4.86 6.85 -3.51
C GLN A 40 -4.43 5.50 -2.95
N TRP A 41 -4.74 5.27 -1.67
CA TRP A 41 -4.64 3.94 -1.08
C TRP A 41 -5.85 3.08 -1.47
N ILE A 42 -5.61 1.84 -1.87
CA ILE A 42 -6.67 0.89 -2.26
C ILE A 42 -6.97 -0.06 -1.11
N HIS A 43 -5.95 -0.78 -0.65
CA HIS A 43 -6.01 -1.67 0.51
C HIS A 43 -4.61 -2.07 0.93
N SER A 44 -4.53 -2.77 2.06
CA SER A 44 -3.33 -3.44 2.51
C SER A 44 -3.64 -4.88 2.90
N TYR A 45 -2.72 -5.78 2.60
CA TYR A 45 -2.68 -7.13 3.13
C TYR A 45 -1.80 -7.13 4.36
N VAL A 46 -2.29 -7.72 5.45
CA VAL A 46 -1.53 -7.91 6.69
C VAL A 46 -1.22 -9.40 6.81
N SER A 47 0.05 -9.72 7.02
CA SER A 47 0.53 -11.07 7.34
C SER A 47 1.31 -11.04 8.65
N ASP A 48 1.89 -12.16 9.06
CA ASP A 48 2.55 -12.33 10.36
C ASP A 48 3.48 -11.17 10.74
N ASP A 49 4.39 -10.78 9.84
CA ASP A 49 5.44 -9.77 10.10
C ASP A 49 5.53 -8.68 9.02
N ALA A 50 4.52 -8.60 8.13
CA ALA A 50 4.56 -7.66 7.03
C ALA A 50 3.20 -7.07 6.70
N ILE A 51 3.24 -5.86 6.15
CA ILE A 51 2.10 -5.20 5.54
C ILE A 51 2.45 -4.88 4.09
N THR A 52 1.67 -5.43 3.17
CA THR A 52 1.79 -5.17 1.73
C THR A 52 0.66 -4.26 1.29
N CYS A 53 0.97 -3.03 0.91
CA CYS A 53 -0.03 -2.04 0.53
C CYS A 53 -0.14 -1.89 -0.99
N VAL A 54 -1.34 -1.61 -1.48
CA VAL A 54 -1.62 -1.31 -2.89
C VAL A 54 -2.10 0.13 -3.03
N TYR A 55 -1.45 0.89 -3.89
CA TYR A 55 -1.77 2.30 -4.16
C TYR A 55 -1.92 2.55 -5.66
N PHE A 56 -2.73 3.55 -6.03
CA PHE A 56 -2.52 4.31 -7.26
C PHE A 56 -1.79 5.60 -6.90
N ALA A 57 -0.78 6.00 -7.67
CA ALA A 57 -0.10 7.28 -7.46
C ALA A 57 0.45 7.81 -8.78
N ALA A 58 0.61 9.13 -8.91
CA ALA A 58 1.23 9.74 -10.09
C ALA A 58 2.70 9.32 -10.26
N ASN A 59 3.42 9.12 -9.16
CA ASN A 59 4.81 8.64 -9.12
C ASN A 59 5.14 7.98 -7.77
N ALA A 60 6.33 7.37 -7.66
CA ALA A 60 6.77 6.70 -6.43
C ALA A 60 7.14 7.67 -5.30
N ASP A 61 7.45 8.94 -5.58
CA ASP A 61 7.86 9.90 -4.57
C ASP A 61 6.69 10.32 -3.68
N LEU A 62 5.48 10.41 -4.23
CA LEU A 62 4.25 10.61 -3.43
C LEU A 62 4.04 9.49 -2.40
N ILE A 63 4.39 8.25 -2.74
CA ILE A 63 4.28 7.11 -1.83
C ILE A 63 5.36 7.20 -0.72
N ARG A 64 6.58 7.64 -1.07
CA ARG A 64 7.63 7.89 -0.09
C ARG A 64 7.23 9.00 0.87
N GLU A 65 6.65 10.06 0.35
CA GLU A 65 6.17 11.19 1.15
C GLU A 65 5.02 10.79 2.07
N HIS A 66 4.06 9.99 1.58
CA HIS A 66 3.00 9.39 2.42
C HIS A 66 3.60 8.60 3.59
N ALA A 67 4.57 7.74 3.31
CA ALA A 67 5.23 6.97 4.36
C ALA A 67 5.99 7.85 5.36
N ARG A 68 6.71 8.88 4.87
CA ARG A 68 7.44 9.84 5.71
C ARG A 68 6.51 10.61 6.64
N CYS A 69 5.40 11.14 6.12
CA CYS A 69 4.40 11.86 6.91
C CYS A 69 3.59 10.95 7.84
N GLY A 70 3.38 9.71 7.44
CA GLY A 70 2.69 8.67 8.20
C GLY A 70 3.53 8.02 9.30
N GLY A 71 4.86 8.13 9.22
CA GLY A 71 5.79 7.38 10.06
C GLY A 71 5.81 5.88 9.74
N PHE A 72 5.49 5.50 8.50
CA PHE A 72 5.43 4.10 8.09
C PHE A 72 6.78 3.64 7.51
N PRO A 73 7.25 2.42 7.83
CA PRO A 73 8.41 1.84 7.15
C PRO A 73 8.11 1.62 5.66
N VAL A 74 9.17 1.63 4.85
CA VAL A 74 9.11 1.31 3.41
C VAL A 74 10.36 0.54 3.05
N ASP A 75 10.19 -0.75 2.76
CA ASP A 75 11.31 -1.59 2.32
C ASP A 75 11.43 -1.54 0.79
N SER A 76 10.28 -1.53 0.10
CA SER A 76 10.25 -1.42 -1.36
C SER A 76 9.00 -0.73 -1.87
N ILE A 77 9.14 -0.08 -3.04
CA ILE A 77 8.04 0.50 -3.82
C ILE A 77 8.20 0.01 -5.25
N ARG A 78 7.26 -0.78 -5.75
CA ARG A 78 7.31 -1.36 -7.10
C ARG A 78 6.09 -0.96 -7.89
N GLN A 79 6.30 -0.39 -9.08
CA GLN A 79 5.22 -0.14 -10.01
C GLN A 79 4.72 -1.48 -10.58
N VAL A 80 3.42 -1.73 -10.49
CA VAL A 80 2.78 -2.90 -11.11
C VAL A 80 2.70 -2.66 -12.61
N ARG A 81 3.34 -3.54 -13.39
CA ARG A 81 3.34 -3.49 -14.85
C ARG A 81 2.20 -4.30 -15.47
N ALA A 82 1.85 -5.41 -14.83
CA ALA A 82 0.75 -6.28 -15.21
C ALA A 82 0.23 -7.00 -13.96
N THR A 83 -1.01 -7.47 -14.01
CA THR A 83 -1.58 -8.41 -13.03
C THR A 83 -1.97 -9.65 -13.80
N ILE A 84 -1.55 -10.81 -13.29
CA ILE A 84 -1.90 -12.10 -13.86
C ILE A 84 -2.85 -12.82 -12.89
N ASP A 85 -3.85 -13.47 -13.46
CA ASP A 85 -4.83 -14.31 -12.78
C ASP A 85 -5.21 -15.48 -13.72
N PRO A 86 -6.04 -16.45 -13.29
CA PRO A 86 -6.43 -17.54 -14.17
C PRO A 86 -7.08 -17.10 -15.50
N ALA A 87 -7.79 -15.97 -15.54
CA ALA A 87 -8.41 -15.46 -16.77
C ALA A 87 -7.37 -14.88 -17.74
N THR A 88 -6.22 -14.44 -17.23
CA THR A 88 -5.09 -13.98 -18.05
C THR A 88 -4.58 -15.09 -18.99
N ALA A 89 -4.76 -16.37 -18.64
CA ALA A 89 -4.40 -17.51 -19.50
C ALA A 89 -5.21 -17.56 -20.81
N GLU A 90 -6.41 -16.95 -20.84
CA GLU A 90 -7.30 -16.97 -22.00
C GLU A 90 -7.01 -15.85 -23.01
N LEU A 91 -6.11 -14.90 -22.69
CA LEU A 91 -5.79 -13.74 -23.53
C LEU A 91 -5.03 -14.09 -24.83
N SER A 92 -4.55 -15.33 -24.96
CA SER A 92 -3.80 -15.80 -26.14
C SER A 92 -4.66 -16.54 -27.18
N SER A 93 -5.97 -16.26 -27.25
CA SER A 93 -6.90 -16.91 -28.18
C SER A 93 -7.20 -16.07 -29.42
#